data_AF-A0A3A5AH61-F1
#
_entry.id   AF-A0A3A5AH61-F1
#
_cell.length_a   1.000
_cell.length_b   1.000
_cell.length_c   1.000
_cell.angle_alpha   90.00
_cell.angle_beta   90.00
_cell.angle_gamma   90.00
#
_symmetry.space_group_name_H-M   'P 1'
#
loop_
_entity.id
_entity.type
_entity.pdbx_description
1 polymer ?
#
loop_
_entity_poly.entity_id
_entity_poly.type
_entity_poly.pdbx_seq_one_letter_code
_entity_poly.pdbx_strand_id
1 'polypeptide(L)'
;MDDVAIVSAVRTPIGAYLGGLSDVPAYELGALILDEAVKRAKVGPGEVDEVILGQSYQNGESVNIARMALLAAGWPVETTGITLDRRCCSGLDAICFGAMKILSGYADIVVAGGVESMSRAELYIPGEYVKKGLGGKTDPRFGFMPRGHGAMPMWGLPLFDRIQRAREIYEPSHGLLGRNRSAGQQKIESVKAL
;
A
#
# COMPACT_ATOMS: atom_id res chain seq x y z
N MET A 1 25.04 -20.99 -5.90
CA MET A 1 24.09 -19.88 -6.09
C MET A 1 22.76 -20.55 -6.13
N ASP A 2 21.92 -20.30 -5.13
CA ASP A 2 20.68 -21.05 -4.98
C ASP A 2 19.69 -20.67 -6.09
N ASP A 3 18.95 -21.65 -6.58
CA ASP A 3 17.93 -21.41 -7.61
C ASP A 3 16.72 -20.71 -6.98
N VAL A 4 16.29 -19.61 -7.59
CA VAL A 4 15.05 -18.92 -7.18
C VAL A 4 13.88 -19.49 -7.96
N ALA A 5 12.82 -19.88 -7.24
CA ALA A 5 11.61 -20.43 -7.83
C ALA A 5 10.37 -19.62 -7.46
N ILE A 6 9.42 -19.52 -8.40
CA ILE A 6 8.07 -19.01 -8.12
C ILE A 6 7.20 -20.19 -7.71
N VAL A 7 6.87 -20.26 -6.42
CA VAL A 7 6.08 -21.37 -5.85
C VAL A 7 4.56 -21.15 -5.92
N SER A 8 4.12 -19.91 -6.10
CA SER A 8 2.71 -19.57 -6.35
C SER A 8 2.58 -18.25 -7.10
N ALA A 9 1.47 -18.08 -7.84
CA ALA A 9 1.13 -16.84 -8.51
C ALA A 9 -0.39 -16.62 -8.47
N VAL A 10 -0.81 -15.41 -8.13
CA VAL A 10 -2.22 -15.02 -7.97
C VAL A 10 -2.43 -13.59 -8.45
N ARG A 11 -3.68 -13.26 -8.80
CA ARG A 11 -4.10 -11.90 -9.12
C ARG A 11 -5.59 -11.74 -8.86
N THR A 12 -6.02 -10.49 -8.67
CA THR A 12 -7.44 -10.14 -8.71
C THR A 12 -7.96 -10.12 -10.16
N PRO A 13 -9.28 -10.05 -10.37
CA PRO A 13 -9.83 -9.52 -11.62
C PRO A 13 -9.32 -8.10 -11.88
N ILE A 14 -9.30 -7.69 -13.14
CA ILE A 14 -8.97 -6.32 -13.53
C ILE A 14 -10.28 -5.54 -13.65
N GLY A 15 -10.48 -4.55 -12.79
CA GLY A 15 -11.64 -3.67 -12.84
C GLY A 15 -11.49 -2.56 -13.88
N ALA A 16 -12.58 -2.15 -14.51
CA ALA A 16 -12.62 -0.92 -15.29
C ALA A 16 -12.45 0.30 -14.37
N TYR A 17 -11.96 1.41 -14.93
CA TYR A 17 -11.88 2.69 -14.22
C TYR A 17 -13.28 3.12 -13.77
N LEU A 18 -13.44 3.44 -12.48
CA LEU A 18 -14.74 3.69 -11.83
C LEU A 18 -15.77 2.56 -12.00
N GLY A 19 -15.30 1.32 -12.24
CA GLY A 19 -16.13 0.12 -12.36
C GLY A 19 -16.25 -0.65 -11.04
N GLY A 20 -16.49 -1.95 -11.11
CA GLY A 20 -16.84 -2.78 -9.94
C GLY A 20 -15.80 -2.92 -8.81
N LEU A 21 -14.58 -2.41 -8.99
CA LEU A 21 -13.55 -2.33 -7.95
C LEU A 21 -13.26 -0.88 -7.49
N SER A 22 -14.06 0.11 -7.90
CA SER A 22 -13.83 1.53 -7.61
C SER A 22 -13.76 1.86 -6.13
N ASP A 23 -14.54 1.13 -5.33
CA ASP A 23 -14.69 1.40 -3.90
C ASP A 23 -13.68 0.64 -3.05
N VAL A 24 -12.91 -0.28 -3.65
CA VAL A 24 -11.94 -1.12 -2.94
C VAL A 24 -10.59 -0.38 -2.84
N PRO A 25 -10.09 -0.12 -1.62
CA PRO A 25 -8.75 0.45 -1.44
C PRO A 25 -7.65 -0.49 -1.97
N ALA A 26 -6.57 0.09 -2.49
CA ALA A 26 -5.44 -0.70 -2.99
C ALA A 26 -4.83 -1.60 -1.91
N TYR A 27 -4.78 -1.18 -0.64
CA TYR A 27 -4.23 -2.03 0.42
C TYR A 27 -5.11 -3.24 0.73
N GLU A 28 -6.43 -3.17 0.53
CA GLU A 28 -7.34 -4.31 0.70
C GLU A 28 -7.19 -5.31 -0.46
N LEU A 29 -7.02 -4.80 -1.69
CA LEU A 29 -6.65 -5.65 -2.83
C LEU A 29 -5.32 -6.35 -2.56
N GLY A 30 -4.35 -5.61 -2.01
CA GLY A 30 -3.07 -6.14 -1.57
C GLY A 30 -3.22 -7.24 -0.52
N ALA A 31 -3.96 -6.98 0.56
CA ALA A 31 -4.20 -7.94 1.63
C ALA A 31 -4.80 -9.26 1.10
N LEU A 32 -5.80 -9.14 0.20
CA LEU A 32 -6.43 -10.29 -0.43
C LEU A 32 -5.44 -11.15 -1.23
N ILE A 33 -4.58 -10.53 -2.05
CA ILE A 33 -3.60 -11.28 -2.84
C ILE A 33 -2.49 -11.88 -1.98
N LEU A 34 -2.08 -11.20 -0.90
CA LEU A 34 -1.07 -11.71 0.02
C LEU A 34 -1.54 -13.01 0.68
N ASP A 35 -2.73 -12.99 1.27
CA ASP A 35 -3.33 -14.18 1.93
C ASP A 35 -3.48 -15.36 0.96
N GLU A 36 -3.97 -15.10 -0.26
CA GLU A 36 -4.19 -16.16 -1.24
C GLU A 36 -2.87 -16.68 -1.84
N ALA A 37 -1.84 -15.84 -1.99
CA ALA A 37 -0.51 -16.25 -2.45
C ALA A 37 0.14 -17.24 -1.47
N VAL A 38 0.27 -16.85 -0.20
CA VAL A 38 0.93 -17.70 0.81
C VAL A 38 0.14 -18.99 1.07
N LYS A 39 -1.20 -18.91 1.03
CA LYS A 39 -2.07 -20.09 1.13
C LYS A 39 -1.82 -21.09 -0.01
N ARG A 40 -1.66 -20.63 -1.26
CA ARG A 40 -1.34 -21.52 -2.40
C ARG A 40 0.07 -22.07 -2.33
N ALA A 41 1.02 -21.28 -1.83
CA ALA A 41 2.38 -21.71 -1.57
C ALA A 41 2.50 -22.67 -0.37
N LYS A 42 1.46 -22.77 0.47
CA LYS A 42 1.46 -23.49 1.76
C LYS A 42 2.54 -22.96 2.73
N VAL A 43 2.69 -21.64 2.75
CA VAL A 43 3.61 -20.89 3.61
C VAL A 43 2.79 -20.08 4.61
N GLY A 44 3.25 -20.02 5.86
CA GLY A 44 2.67 -19.15 6.88
C GLY A 44 3.12 -17.69 6.72
N PRO A 45 2.26 -16.70 7.04
CA PRO A 45 2.65 -15.27 6.97
C PRO A 45 3.93 -14.92 7.74
N GLY A 46 4.19 -15.57 8.87
CA GLY A 46 5.39 -15.34 9.68
C GLY A 46 6.68 -15.98 9.16
N GLU A 47 6.59 -16.78 8.10
CA GLU A 47 7.75 -17.33 7.39
C GLU A 47 8.22 -16.42 6.25
N VAL A 48 7.42 -15.39 5.89
CA VAL A 48 7.79 -14.42 4.86
C VAL A 48 8.71 -13.36 5.45
N ASP A 49 9.91 -13.22 4.89
CA ASP A 49 10.90 -12.23 5.34
C ASP A 49 10.53 -10.81 4.91
N GLU A 50 10.03 -10.67 3.69
CA GLU A 50 9.65 -9.38 3.11
C GLU A 50 8.52 -9.47 2.08
N VAL A 51 7.67 -8.45 2.09
CA VAL A 51 6.67 -8.18 1.06
C VAL A 51 7.13 -7.00 0.19
N ILE A 52 7.17 -7.19 -1.13
CA ILE A 52 7.62 -6.19 -2.10
C ILE A 52 6.49 -5.94 -3.09
N LEU A 53 5.83 -4.77 -3.01
CA LEU A 53 4.74 -4.42 -3.95
C LEU A 53 5.09 -3.19 -4.78
N GLY A 54 4.90 -3.30 -6.09
CA GLY A 54 4.94 -2.16 -7.00
C GLY A 54 3.63 -1.38 -7.02
N GLN A 55 3.69 -0.04 -7.00
CA GLN A 55 2.50 0.82 -7.12
C GLN A 55 2.84 2.19 -7.71
N SER A 56 2.07 2.64 -8.72
CA SER A 56 2.39 3.85 -9.49
C SER A 56 1.67 5.10 -9.00
N TYR A 57 0.41 4.96 -8.57
CA TYR A 57 -0.43 6.08 -8.12
C TYR A 57 -0.57 6.11 -6.59
N GLN A 58 0.57 6.17 -5.90
CA GLN A 58 0.60 6.18 -4.43
C GLN A 58 -0.26 7.30 -3.87
N ASN A 59 -1.20 6.95 -3.00
CA ASN A 59 -1.99 7.93 -2.27
C ASN A 59 -1.30 8.31 -0.95
N GLY A 60 -1.68 9.45 -0.40
CA GLY A 60 -1.17 9.99 0.85
C GLY A 60 -1.55 9.16 2.08
N GLU A 61 -2.65 8.40 2.02
CA GLU A 61 -3.14 7.57 3.13
C GLU A 61 -2.41 6.22 3.26
N SER A 62 -1.83 5.71 2.17
CA SER A 62 -1.19 4.39 2.08
C SER A 62 0.16 4.49 1.37
N VAL A 63 1.04 5.31 1.93
CA VAL A 63 2.38 5.64 1.38
C VAL A 63 3.21 4.39 1.06
N ASN A 64 3.28 3.44 1.99
CA ASN A 64 3.89 2.14 1.75
C ASN A 64 2.79 1.07 1.61
N ILE A 65 2.37 0.81 0.37
CA ILE A 65 1.27 -0.11 0.09
C ILE A 65 1.56 -1.55 0.51
N ALA A 66 2.82 -2.01 0.40
CA ALA A 66 3.23 -3.33 0.88
C ALA A 66 3.01 -3.45 2.40
N ARG A 67 3.45 -2.43 3.15
CA ARG A 67 3.24 -2.40 4.61
C ARG A 67 1.76 -2.26 4.98
N MET A 68 0.99 -1.48 4.25
CA MET A 68 -0.45 -1.36 4.51
C MET A 68 -1.19 -2.65 4.22
N ALA A 69 -0.84 -3.33 3.12
CA ALA A 69 -1.45 -4.59 2.71
C ALA A 69 -1.17 -5.72 3.72
N LEU A 70 0.07 -5.87 4.19
CA LEU A 70 0.40 -6.92 5.17
C LEU A 70 -0.31 -6.69 6.51
N LEU A 71 -0.40 -5.43 6.97
CA LEU A 71 -1.12 -5.11 8.21
C LEU A 71 -2.63 -5.34 8.07
N ALA A 72 -3.20 -4.97 6.93
CA ALA A 72 -4.61 -5.25 6.61
C ALA A 72 -4.90 -6.75 6.45
N ALA A 73 -3.92 -7.54 6.04
CA ALA A 73 -3.99 -9.00 6.01
C ALA A 73 -3.83 -9.65 7.40
N GLY A 74 -3.48 -8.87 8.43
CA GLY A 74 -3.23 -9.39 9.78
C GLY A 74 -1.93 -10.18 9.91
N TRP A 75 -0.96 -9.91 9.03
CA TRP A 75 0.36 -10.53 9.10
C TRP A 75 1.18 -9.99 10.29
N PRO A 76 2.21 -10.72 10.75
CA PRO A 76 3.07 -10.26 11.84
C PRO A 76 3.65 -8.87 11.59
N VAL A 77 3.75 -8.05 12.65
CA VAL A 77 4.24 -6.67 12.53
C VAL A 77 5.74 -6.62 12.23
N GLU A 78 6.46 -7.70 12.50
CA GLU A 78 7.86 -7.92 12.21
C GLU A 78 8.12 -8.14 10.72
N THR A 79 7.15 -8.67 9.96
CA THR A 79 7.28 -8.86 8.52
C THR A 79 7.44 -7.51 7.83
N THR A 80 8.55 -7.35 7.12
CA THR A 80 8.87 -6.07 6.49
C THR A 80 8.14 -5.92 5.17
N GLY A 81 7.89 -4.66 4.77
CA GLY A 81 7.18 -4.36 3.52
C GLY A 81 7.82 -3.15 2.85
N ILE A 82 8.10 -3.26 1.55
CA ILE A 82 8.64 -2.16 0.73
C ILE A 82 7.77 -1.94 -0.51
N THR A 83 7.57 -0.67 -0.85
CA THR A 83 6.87 -0.27 -2.06
C THR A 83 7.85 0.27 -3.09
N LEU A 84 7.77 -0.23 -4.32
CA LEU A 84 8.57 0.25 -5.45
C LEU A 84 7.71 1.03 -6.44
N ASP A 85 8.29 2.07 -7.04
CA ASP A 85 7.69 2.78 -8.17
C ASP A 85 8.71 2.89 -9.32
N ARG A 86 8.51 2.04 -10.33
CA ARG A 86 9.08 2.15 -11.68
C ARG A 86 7.98 2.28 -12.73
N ARG A 87 6.90 2.98 -12.39
CA ARG A 87 5.69 3.12 -13.20
C ARG A 87 5.11 1.76 -13.60
N CYS A 88 4.75 1.58 -14.86
CA CYS A 88 4.15 0.36 -15.39
C CYS A 88 4.99 -0.90 -15.10
N CYS A 89 6.31 -0.76 -14.92
CA CYS A 89 7.21 -1.88 -14.65
C CYS A 89 7.35 -2.22 -13.17
N SER A 90 6.71 -1.49 -12.24
CA SER A 90 6.92 -1.64 -10.79
C SER A 90 6.68 -3.06 -10.28
N GLY A 91 5.65 -3.75 -10.82
CA GLY A 91 5.35 -5.13 -10.41
C GLY A 91 6.41 -6.14 -10.85
N LEU A 92 7.00 -5.94 -12.03
CA LEU A 92 8.11 -6.78 -12.50
C LEU A 92 9.39 -6.47 -11.72
N ASP A 93 9.68 -5.19 -11.49
CA ASP A 93 10.81 -4.75 -10.68
C ASP A 93 10.73 -5.32 -9.25
N ALA A 94 9.53 -5.42 -8.67
CA ALA A 94 9.33 -6.06 -7.37
C ALA A 94 9.75 -7.53 -7.38
N ILE A 95 9.40 -8.28 -8.42
CA ILE A 95 9.81 -9.68 -8.59
C ILE A 95 11.33 -9.78 -8.75
N CYS A 96 11.92 -8.94 -9.60
CA CYS A 96 13.38 -8.91 -9.77
C CYS A 96 14.11 -8.54 -8.48
N PHE A 97 13.58 -7.58 -7.72
CA PHE A 97 14.15 -7.16 -6.44
C PHE A 97 14.06 -8.27 -5.39
N GLY A 98 12.93 -8.97 -5.31
CA GLY A 98 12.77 -10.14 -4.44
C GLY A 98 13.74 -11.27 -4.80
N ALA A 99 13.88 -11.59 -6.09
CA ALA A 99 14.85 -12.57 -6.56
C ALA A 99 16.29 -12.18 -6.20
N MET A 100 16.66 -10.91 -6.34
CA MET A 100 17.98 -10.42 -5.93
C MET A 100 18.21 -10.56 -4.42
N LYS A 101 17.18 -10.35 -3.58
CA LYS A 101 17.29 -10.57 -2.13
C LYS A 101 17.53 -12.02 -1.76
N ILE A 102 16.85 -12.95 -2.43
CA ILE A 102 17.04 -14.39 -2.24
C ILE A 102 18.45 -14.80 -2.70
N LEU A 103 18.85 -14.41 -3.91
CA LEU A 103 20.17 -14.73 -4.47
C LEU A 103 21.34 -14.17 -3.64
N SER A 104 21.11 -13.11 -2.87
CA SER A 104 22.12 -12.48 -2.01
C SER A 104 22.08 -12.97 -0.56
N GLY A 105 21.16 -13.88 -0.21
CA GLY A 105 21.02 -14.43 1.15
C GLY A 105 20.42 -13.43 2.16
N TYR A 106 19.76 -12.37 1.70
CA TYR A 106 19.09 -11.40 2.57
C TYR A 106 17.64 -11.80 2.93
N ALA A 107 17.08 -12.79 2.24
CA ALA A 107 15.75 -13.35 2.48
C ALA A 107 15.71 -14.78 1.93
N ASP A 108 14.89 -15.64 2.51
CA ASP A 108 14.60 -16.98 2.00
C ASP A 108 13.23 -17.01 1.30
N ILE A 109 12.25 -16.30 1.85
CA ILE A 109 10.88 -16.24 1.33
C ILE A 109 10.44 -14.79 1.16
N VAL A 110 10.11 -14.43 -0.09
CA VAL A 110 9.63 -13.11 -0.45
C VAL A 110 8.29 -13.22 -1.18
N VAL A 111 7.34 -12.35 -0.83
CA VAL A 111 6.13 -12.14 -1.64
C VAL A 111 6.29 -10.87 -2.45
N ALA A 112 6.35 -11.01 -3.78
CA ALA A 112 6.59 -9.92 -4.70
C ALA A 112 5.44 -9.76 -5.72
N GLY A 113 5.11 -8.53 -6.08
CA GLY A 113 4.09 -8.26 -7.08
C GLY A 113 3.76 -6.78 -7.24
N GLY A 114 2.52 -6.48 -7.60
CA GLY A 114 2.04 -5.10 -7.72
C GLY A 114 0.57 -4.98 -7.41
N VAL A 115 0.16 -3.79 -7.02
CA VAL A 115 -1.23 -3.47 -6.68
C VAL A 115 -1.53 -2.05 -7.11
N GLU A 116 -2.75 -1.79 -7.59
CA GLU A 116 -3.13 -0.46 -8.03
C GLU A 116 -4.64 -0.22 -7.89
N SER A 117 -5.03 1.03 -7.61
CA SER A 117 -6.42 1.46 -7.67
C SER A 117 -6.50 2.86 -8.30
N MET A 118 -6.52 2.90 -9.63
CA MET A 118 -6.60 4.16 -10.38
C MET A 118 -7.89 4.93 -10.07
N SER A 119 -9.00 4.23 -9.86
CA SER A 119 -10.30 4.80 -9.46
C SER A 119 -10.23 5.62 -8.17
N ARG A 120 -9.22 5.36 -7.33
CA ARG A 120 -9.00 6.01 -6.03
C ARG A 120 -7.72 6.84 -6.01
N ALA A 121 -7.14 7.13 -7.18
CA ALA A 121 -6.00 8.02 -7.29
C ALA A 121 -6.38 9.43 -6.81
N GLU A 122 -5.46 10.08 -6.10
CA GLU A 122 -5.73 11.40 -5.52
C GLU A 122 -5.81 12.49 -6.58
N LEU A 123 -6.77 13.39 -6.41
CA LEU A 123 -6.71 14.69 -7.04
C LEU A 123 -5.71 15.55 -6.26
N TYR A 124 -4.79 16.18 -6.98
CA TYR A 124 -3.84 17.11 -6.39
C TYR A 124 -3.94 18.47 -7.06
N ILE A 125 -3.71 19.53 -6.28
CA ILE A 125 -3.57 20.88 -6.79
C ILE A 125 -2.07 21.09 -7.07
N PRO A 126 -1.66 21.44 -8.30
CA PRO A 126 -0.26 21.66 -8.61
C PRO A 126 0.35 22.74 -7.71
N GLY A 127 1.59 22.49 -7.28
CA GLY A 127 2.26 23.34 -6.29
C GLY A 127 2.44 24.79 -6.73
N GLU A 128 2.40 25.11 -8.02
CA GLU A 128 2.43 26.49 -8.54
C GLU A 128 1.21 27.33 -8.11
N TYR A 129 0.06 26.70 -7.89
CA TYR A 129 -1.17 27.35 -7.41
C TYR A 129 -1.22 27.46 -5.87
N VAL A 130 -0.35 26.74 -5.15
CA VAL A 130 -0.37 26.64 -3.67
C VAL A 130 0.86 27.30 -3.02
N LYS A 131 2.05 27.21 -3.64
CA LYS A 131 3.35 27.69 -3.09
C LYS A 131 3.40 29.20 -2.81
N LYS A 132 2.50 29.99 -3.38
CA LYS A 132 2.44 31.46 -3.18
C LYS A 132 1.27 31.92 -2.30
N GLY A 133 0.39 31.01 -1.86
CA GLY A 133 -0.91 31.38 -1.25
C GLY A 133 -1.09 31.10 0.24
N LEU A 134 -0.22 30.32 0.88
CA LEU A 134 -0.38 29.91 2.29
C LEU A 134 0.63 30.61 3.21
N GLY A 135 0.62 31.94 3.17
CA GLY A 135 1.33 32.80 4.11
C GLY A 135 0.80 32.64 5.53
N GLY A 136 1.71 32.53 6.49
CA GLY A 136 1.43 32.18 7.88
C GLY A 136 0.55 33.18 8.62
N LYS A 137 -0.45 32.64 9.32
CA LYS A 137 -1.07 33.28 10.48
C LYS A 137 -0.66 32.49 11.72
N THR A 138 -0.45 33.20 12.82
CA THR A 138 -0.19 32.61 14.13
C THR A 138 -1.47 31.94 14.64
N ASP A 139 -1.43 30.63 14.87
CA ASP A 139 -2.54 29.90 15.45
C ASP A 139 -2.56 30.10 16.98
N PRO A 140 -3.73 30.33 17.62
CA PRO A 140 -3.82 30.56 19.08
C PRO A 140 -3.40 29.35 19.94
N ARG A 141 -3.46 28.13 19.40
CA ARG A 141 -3.11 26.88 20.08
C ARG A 141 -1.67 26.43 19.78
N PHE A 142 -1.16 26.69 18.57
CA PHE A 142 0.12 26.14 18.08
C PHE A 142 1.21 27.19 17.74
N GLY A 143 0.94 28.49 17.87
CA GLY A 143 1.95 29.56 17.73
C GLY A 143 2.32 29.93 16.28
N PHE A 144 3.46 30.62 16.10
CA PHE A 144 3.98 31.01 14.78
C PHE A 144 4.70 29.81 14.16
N MET A 145 4.16 29.28 13.05
CA MET A 145 4.77 28.16 12.33
C MET A 145 5.71 28.69 11.23
N PRO A 146 7.04 28.53 11.37
CA PRO A 146 7.98 29.02 10.39
C PRO A 146 8.03 28.05 9.19
N ARG A 147 7.96 28.59 7.98
CA ARG A 147 8.20 27.91 6.68
C ARG A 147 7.07 27.02 6.14
N GLY A 148 5.99 27.67 5.69
CA GLY A 148 5.29 27.27 4.46
C GLY A 148 4.41 26.02 4.50
N HIS A 149 4.15 25.42 5.66
CA HIS A 149 3.12 24.41 5.82
C HIS A 149 1.98 25.00 6.65
N GLY A 150 1.04 25.66 5.97
CA GLY A 150 -0.24 26.02 6.57
C GLY A 150 -1.13 24.79 6.59
N ALA A 151 -1.66 24.42 7.75
CA ALA A 151 -2.71 23.41 7.82
C ALA A 151 -3.96 23.98 7.13
N MET A 152 -4.28 23.49 5.91
CA MET A 152 -5.51 23.83 5.20
C MET A 152 -6.84 23.48 5.93
N PRO A 153 -6.89 22.64 6.99
CA PRO A 153 -8.08 22.53 7.85
C PRO A 153 -8.46 23.84 8.53
N MET A 154 -7.53 24.79 8.68
CA MET A 154 -7.83 26.13 9.21
C MET A 154 -8.77 26.95 8.31
N TRP A 155 -8.98 26.52 7.06
CA TRP A 155 -9.89 27.17 6.11
C TRP A 155 -11.20 26.39 5.92
N GLY A 156 -11.51 25.42 6.79
CA GLY A 156 -12.71 24.58 6.66
C GLY A 156 -12.66 23.57 5.51
N LEU A 157 -11.49 23.43 4.88
CA LEU A 157 -11.21 22.43 3.86
C LEU A 157 -10.53 21.23 4.54
N PRO A 158 -11.08 20.00 4.48
CA PRO A 158 -10.53 18.82 5.17
C PRO A 158 -9.26 18.27 4.47
N LEU A 159 -8.29 19.15 4.22
CA LEU A 159 -7.01 18.87 3.58
C LEU A 159 -5.98 18.65 4.68
N PHE A 160 -5.70 17.40 5.00
CA PHE A 160 -4.75 17.04 6.05
C PHE A 160 -3.31 17.10 5.54
N ASP A 161 -2.38 17.45 6.43
CA ASP A 161 -0.96 17.28 6.15
C ASP A 161 -0.65 15.78 6.07
N ARG A 162 0.00 15.37 4.97
CA ARG A 162 0.31 13.96 4.70
C ARG A 162 1.17 13.35 5.81
N ILE A 163 2.09 14.10 6.41
CA ILE A 163 2.97 13.61 7.47
C ILE A 163 2.18 13.37 8.76
N GLN A 164 1.25 14.26 9.10
CA GLN A 164 0.39 14.10 10.27
C GLN A 164 -0.56 12.91 10.13
N ARG A 165 -1.25 12.78 8.98
CA ARG A 165 -2.21 11.69 8.76
C ARG A 165 -1.55 10.32 8.57
N ALA A 166 -0.42 10.27 7.88
CA ALA A 166 0.35 9.05 7.73
C ALA A 166 0.72 8.47 9.10
N ARG A 167 1.22 9.30 10.02
CA ARG A 167 1.60 8.86 11.38
C ARG A 167 0.48 8.15 12.12
N GLU A 168 -0.76 8.64 12.02
CA GLU A 168 -1.93 8.04 12.68
C GLU A 168 -2.31 6.68 12.08
N ILE A 169 -2.22 6.52 10.75
CA ILE A 169 -2.60 5.28 10.06
C ILE A 169 -1.58 4.15 10.31
N TYR A 170 -0.31 4.49 10.52
CA TYR A 170 0.77 3.52 10.73
C TYR A 170 0.91 3.02 12.18
N GLU A 171 0.14 3.55 13.13
CA GLU A 171 0.27 3.19 14.54
C GLU A 171 -0.66 2.01 14.91
N PRO A 172 -0.14 0.91 15.49
CA PRO A 172 -0.94 -0.28 15.80
C PRO A 172 -2.11 -0.07 16.77
N SER A 173 -2.14 1.04 17.50
CA SER A 173 -3.15 1.37 18.53
C SER A 173 -4.49 1.87 17.94
N HIS A 174 -4.52 2.30 16.67
CA HIS A 174 -5.74 2.75 16.02
C HIS A 174 -6.47 1.58 15.35
N GLY A 175 -7.49 1.06 16.03
CA GLY A 175 -8.36 -0.05 15.60
C GLY A 175 -9.22 0.19 14.34
N LEU A 176 -8.80 1.03 13.40
CA LEU A 176 -9.46 1.21 12.09
C LEU A 176 -9.31 -0.03 11.20
N LEU A 177 -8.23 -0.81 11.36
CA LEU A 177 -7.99 -2.07 10.64
C LEU A 177 -8.52 -3.31 11.38
N GLY A 178 -9.06 -3.14 12.59
CA GLY A 178 -9.68 -4.20 13.38
C GLY A 178 -11.20 -4.23 13.23
N ARG A 179 -11.73 -4.64 12.07
CA ARG A 179 -13.17 -4.92 11.94
C ARG A 179 -13.45 -6.32 11.39
N ASN A 180 -14.23 -7.05 12.18
CA ASN A 180 -14.89 -8.33 11.90
C ASN A 180 -15.29 -8.49 10.43
N ARG A 181 -14.76 -9.53 9.79
CA ARG A 181 -15.22 -9.99 8.47
C ARG A 181 -16.59 -10.67 8.61
N SER A 182 -17.66 -9.93 8.35
CA SER A 182 -18.96 -10.50 7.97
C SER A 182 -19.58 -9.72 6.82
N ALA A 183 -19.01 -9.83 5.62
CA ALA A 183 -19.69 -9.48 4.38
C ALA A 183 -18.97 -10.11 3.17
N GLY A 184 -19.68 -10.98 2.45
CA GLY A 184 -19.52 -11.23 1.01
C GLY A 184 -18.19 -11.82 0.52
N GLN A 185 -18.06 -13.15 0.53
CA GLN A 185 -17.12 -13.85 -0.35
C GLN A 185 -17.43 -13.52 -1.81
N GLN A 186 -16.66 -12.61 -2.43
CA GLN A 186 -16.53 -12.60 -3.88
C GLN A 186 -15.78 -13.88 -4.28
N LYS A 187 -16.48 -14.76 -5.00
CA LYS A 187 -15.92 -16.00 -5.54
C LYS A 187 -14.70 -15.68 -6.40
N ILE A 188 -13.54 -16.17 -5.99
CA ILE A 188 -12.35 -16.27 -6.83
C ILE A 188 -12.60 -17.41 -7.82
N GLU A 189 -12.83 -17.08 -9.08
CA GLU A 189 -12.82 -18.08 -10.14
C GLU A 189 -11.38 -18.57 -10.36
N SER A 190 -11.16 -19.85 -10.09
CA SER A 190 -9.92 -20.56 -10.34
C SER A 190 -9.66 -20.66 -11.85
N VAL A 191 -8.77 -19.83 -12.37
CA VAL A 191 -8.18 -20.03 -13.69
C VAL A 191 -7.03 -21.03 -13.54
N LYS A 192 -7.14 -22.20 -14.18
CA LYS A 192 -6.04 -23.16 -14.35
C LYS A 192 -4.89 -22.47 -15.08
N ALA A 193 -3.70 -22.47 -14.47
CA ALA A 193 -2.44 -22.25 -15.18
C ALA A 193 -1.70 -23.61 -15.25
N LEU A 194 -1.10 -23.85 -16.42
CA LEU A 194 -0.37 -25.06 -16.83
C LEU A 194 0.83 -25.37 -15.93
#